data_AF-A0A7G9ZBD7-F1
#
_entry.id   AF-A0A7G9ZBD7-F1
#
_cell.length_a   1.000
_cell.length_b   1.000
_cell.length_c   1.000
_cell.angle_alpha   90.00
_cell.angle_beta   90.00
_cell.angle_gamma   90.00
#
_symmetry.space_group_name_H-M   'P 1'
#
loop_
_entity.id
_entity.type
_entity.pdbx_description
1 polymer ?
#
loop_
_entity_poly.entity_id
_entity_poly.type
_entity_poly.pdbx_seq_one_letter_code
_entity_poly.pdbx_strand_id
1 'polypeptide(L)'
;MSLERKLSKLFKLTDENWMKHANPWSVWTRYSVLPIIVLAFWSRVWIGWWSLIPVVMSLGWMFFNPVFFKKAKSTKNWASKSVLGERVWLNRDKIEVPKHHKTLPKILNGISSVGMILSIWGIVVLSIWPAILGICLAYLGKSWFLDRMVWLYEDMKHLPEYEKWLY
;
A
#
# COMPACT_ATOMS: atom_id res chain seq x y z
N MET A 1 21.65 1.60 -0.75
CA MET A 1 20.35 1.90 -1.38
C MET A 1 19.35 0.85 -0.93
N SER A 2 18.32 1.21 -0.16
CA SER A 2 17.33 0.25 0.36
C SER A 2 16.55 -0.48 -0.75
N LEU A 3 16.06 -1.70 -0.47
CA LEU A 3 15.22 -2.49 -1.40
C LEU A 3 13.98 -1.72 -1.85
N GLU A 4 13.38 -0.97 -0.93
CA GLU A 4 12.20 -0.16 -1.18
C GLU A 4 12.47 0.95 -2.22
N ARG A 5 13.68 1.50 -2.26
CA ARG A 5 14.10 2.50 -3.27
C ARG A 5 14.37 1.88 -4.64
N LYS A 6 14.71 0.59 -4.71
CA LYS A 6 14.76 -0.15 -5.98
C LYS A 6 13.33 -0.40 -6.50
N LEU A 7 12.43 -0.82 -5.61
CA LEU A 7 11.02 -1.01 -5.94
C LEU A 7 10.38 0.29 -6.43
N SER A 8 10.61 1.43 -5.78
CA SER A 8 10.02 2.70 -6.20
C SER A 8 10.44 3.15 -7.62
N LYS A 9 11.67 2.82 -8.03
CA LYS A 9 12.13 3.02 -9.42
C LYS A 9 11.40 2.10 -10.40
N LEU A 10 11.15 0.85 -10.01
CA LEU A 10 10.40 -0.13 -10.82
C LEU A 10 8.94 0.32 -11.06
N PHE A 11 8.34 1.00 -10.06
CA PHE A 11 7.02 1.63 -10.18
C PHE A 11 7.03 3.01 -10.89
N LYS A 12 8.17 3.47 -11.45
CA LYS A 12 8.32 4.81 -12.06
C LYS A 12 7.79 5.95 -11.20
N LEU A 13 7.96 5.88 -9.88
CA LEU A 13 7.48 6.91 -8.95
C LEU A 13 8.41 8.13 -8.99
N THR A 14 8.29 8.95 -10.05
CA THR A 14 8.82 10.32 -10.11
C THR A 14 8.12 11.21 -9.09
N ASP A 15 8.67 12.38 -8.79
CA ASP A 15 8.07 13.33 -7.83
C ASP A 15 6.63 13.69 -8.21
N GLU A 16 6.32 13.76 -9.51
CA GLU A 16 4.97 13.99 -10.01
C GLU A 16 4.03 12.78 -9.77
N ASN A 17 4.52 11.56 -10.02
CA ASN A 17 3.73 10.34 -9.80
C ASN A 17 3.48 10.08 -8.31
N TRP A 18 4.36 10.52 -7.41
CA TRP A 18 4.10 10.53 -5.97
C TRP A 18 2.89 11.40 -5.61
N MET A 19 2.76 12.57 -6.23
CA MET A 19 1.64 13.47 -5.95
C MET A 19 0.32 12.99 -6.55
N LYS A 20 0.36 12.23 -7.64
CA LYS A 20 -0.80 11.50 -8.17
C LYS A 20 -1.16 10.31 -7.28
N HIS A 21 -0.16 9.60 -6.77
CA HIS A 21 -0.37 8.49 -5.82
C HIS A 21 -0.98 8.97 -4.49
N ALA A 22 -0.61 10.17 -4.03
CA ALA A 22 -1.19 10.80 -2.84
C ALA A 22 -2.66 11.23 -3.03
N ASN A 23 -3.23 11.10 -4.24
CA ASN A 23 -4.66 11.33 -4.45
C ASN A 23 -5.49 10.34 -3.62
N PRO A 24 -6.46 10.80 -2.81
CA PRO A 24 -7.30 9.91 -2.01
C PRO A 24 -7.97 8.81 -2.84
N TRP A 25 -8.42 9.12 -4.06
CA TRP A 25 -9.01 8.14 -4.96
C TRP A 25 -8.00 7.07 -5.39
N SER A 26 -6.74 7.45 -5.65
CA SER A 26 -5.66 6.50 -5.94
C SER A 26 -5.48 5.54 -4.76
N VAL A 27 -5.42 6.06 -3.54
CA VAL A 27 -5.24 5.24 -2.34
C VAL A 27 -6.41 4.27 -2.13
N TRP A 28 -7.65 4.77 -2.10
CA TRP A 28 -8.82 3.95 -1.82
C TRP A 28 -9.09 2.92 -2.91
N THR A 29 -8.89 3.26 -4.19
CA THR A 29 -9.08 2.29 -5.28
C THR A 29 -7.99 1.23 -5.35
N ARG A 30 -6.85 1.40 -4.65
CA ARG A 30 -5.87 0.32 -4.50
C ARG A 30 -6.27 -0.70 -3.44
N TYR A 31 -7.15 -0.34 -2.50
CA TYR A 31 -7.71 -1.30 -1.56
C TYR A 31 -8.55 -2.36 -2.28
N SER A 32 -9.09 -2.09 -3.48
CA SER A 32 -9.83 -3.11 -4.24
C SER A 32 -8.95 -4.17 -4.90
N VAL A 33 -7.62 -4.02 -4.91
CA VAL A 33 -6.72 -4.98 -5.56
C VAL A 33 -6.79 -6.35 -4.90
N LEU A 34 -6.66 -6.39 -3.57
CA LEU A 34 -6.65 -7.63 -2.79
C LEU A 34 -7.97 -8.42 -2.91
N PRO A 35 -9.17 -7.83 -2.72
CA PRO A 35 -10.43 -8.55 -2.78
C PRO A 35 -10.70 -9.08 -4.18
N ILE A 36 -10.34 -8.33 -5.23
CA ILE A 36 -10.45 -8.81 -6.62
C ILE A 36 -9.54 -10.02 -6.84
N ILE A 37 -8.29 -9.99 -6.37
CA ILE A 37 -7.37 -11.14 -6.48
C ILE A 37 -7.90 -12.34 -5.70
N VAL A 38 -8.40 -12.12 -4.49
CA VAL A 38 -8.96 -13.20 -3.66
C VAL A 38 -10.17 -13.81 -4.33
N LEU A 39 -11.15 -13.00 -4.76
CA LEU A 39 -12.36 -13.49 -5.43
C LEU A 39 -12.02 -14.21 -6.73
N ALA A 40 -11.03 -13.70 -7.48
CA ALA A 40 -10.52 -14.36 -8.67
C ALA A 40 -10.00 -15.76 -8.35
N PHE A 41 -9.04 -15.89 -7.43
CA PHE A 41 -8.49 -17.20 -7.08
C PHE A 41 -9.51 -18.12 -6.39
N TRP A 42 -10.42 -17.58 -5.58
CA TRP A 42 -11.53 -18.34 -5.03
C TRP A 42 -12.41 -18.89 -6.15
N SER A 43 -12.65 -18.08 -7.18
CA SER A 43 -13.49 -18.46 -8.32
C SER A 43 -12.89 -19.50 -9.27
N ARG A 44 -11.62 -19.86 -9.09
CA ARG A 44 -10.90 -20.83 -9.93
C ARG A 44 -11.62 -22.17 -10.07
N VAL A 45 -12.44 -22.57 -9.10
CA VAL A 45 -13.21 -23.82 -9.15
C VAL A 45 -14.43 -23.75 -10.07
N TRP A 46 -14.99 -22.55 -10.31
CA TRP A 46 -16.12 -22.37 -11.22
C TRP A 46 -15.69 -21.94 -12.61
N ILE A 47 -14.65 -21.10 -12.72
CA ILE A 47 -14.24 -20.48 -13.99
C ILE A 47 -12.87 -20.98 -14.50
N GLY A 48 -12.20 -21.89 -13.79
CA GLY A 48 -10.92 -22.47 -14.21
C GLY A 48 -9.86 -21.40 -14.47
N TRP A 49 -9.14 -21.53 -15.59
CA TRP A 49 -8.08 -20.60 -16.01
C TRP A 49 -8.56 -19.16 -16.27
N TRP A 50 -9.86 -18.94 -16.50
CA TRP A 50 -10.41 -17.59 -16.68
C TRP A 50 -10.25 -16.73 -15.42
N SER A 51 -10.04 -17.34 -14.24
CA SER A 51 -9.70 -16.60 -13.02
C SER A 51 -8.40 -15.80 -13.12
N LEU A 52 -7.49 -16.13 -14.03
CA LEU A 52 -6.25 -15.38 -14.20
C LEU A 52 -6.48 -13.98 -14.78
N ILE A 53 -7.56 -13.75 -15.53
CA ILE A 53 -7.87 -12.45 -16.13
C ILE A 53 -8.06 -11.38 -15.04
N PRO A 54 -8.97 -11.55 -14.06
CA PRO A 54 -9.11 -10.56 -12.98
C PRO A 54 -7.86 -10.45 -12.10
N VAL A 55 -7.05 -11.51 -11.97
CA VAL A 55 -5.73 -11.42 -11.29
C VAL A 55 -4.80 -10.48 -12.04
N VAL A 56 -4.59 -10.69 -13.34
CA VAL A 56 -3.71 -9.87 -14.18
C VAL A 56 -4.22 -8.43 -14.25
N MET A 57 -5.54 -8.22 -14.39
CA MET A 57 -6.14 -6.89 -14.37
C MET A 57 -5.92 -6.18 -13.03
N SER A 58 -6.08 -6.89 -11.91
CA SER A 58 -5.89 -6.32 -10.57
C SER A 58 -4.42 -5.98 -10.29
N LEU A 59 -3.48 -6.85 -10.70
CA LEU A 59 -2.05 -6.54 -10.65
C LEU A 59 -1.72 -5.34 -11.54
N GLY A 60 -2.23 -5.30 -12.77
CA GLY A 60 -2.09 -4.14 -13.67
C GLY A 60 -2.61 -2.86 -13.02
N TRP A 61 -3.79 -2.91 -12.42
CA TRP A 61 -4.37 -1.78 -11.68
C TRP A 61 -3.43 -1.30 -10.57
N MET A 62 -2.85 -2.20 -9.77
CA MET A 62 -1.88 -1.84 -8.74
C MET A 62 -0.70 -1.02 -9.28
N PHE A 63 -0.20 -1.32 -10.47
CA PHE A 63 0.92 -0.60 -11.10
C PHE A 63 0.49 0.71 -11.77
N PHE A 64 -0.61 0.71 -12.53
CA PHE A 64 -1.02 1.86 -13.33
C PHE A 64 -1.90 2.86 -12.58
N ASN A 65 -2.43 2.50 -11.42
CA ASN A 65 -3.35 3.34 -10.65
C ASN A 65 -2.85 4.80 -10.48
N PRO A 66 -1.60 5.08 -10.07
CA PRO A 66 -1.11 6.47 -9.97
C PRO A 66 -1.09 7.25 -11.29
N VAL A 67 -1.08 6.59 -12.45
CA VAL A 67 -1.08 7.24 -13.76
C VAL A 67 -2.49 7.71 -14.14
N PHE A 68 -3.52 6.99 -13.70
CA PHE A 68 -4.92 7.31 -14.03
C PHE A 68 -5.49 8.50 -13.25
N PHE A 69 -4.88 8.89 -12.13
CA PHE A 69 -5.36 10.00 -11.31
C PHE A 69 -4.54 11.27 -11.51
N LYS A 70 -5.23 12.42 -11.45
CA LYS A 70 -4.58 13.73 -11.35
C LYS A 70 -3.97 13.91 -9.96
N LYS A 71 -3.05 14.87 -9.83
CA LYS A 71 -2.52 15.32 -8.53
C LYS A 71 -3.67 15.64 -7.56
N ALA A 72 -3.48 15.29 -6.29
CA ALA A 72 -4.47 15.54 -5.24
C ALA A 72 -4.84 17.04 -5.17
N LYS A 73 -6.13 17.37 -5.01
CA LYS A 73 -6.58 18.77 -4.83
C LYS A 73 -6.12 19.36 -3.49
N SER A 74 -6.08 18.53 -2.45
CA SER A 74 -5.47 18.82 -1.16
C SER A 74 -4.82 17.55 -0.61
N THR A 75 -3.77 17.74 0.17
CA THR A 75 -3.01 16.70 0.86
C THR A 75 -3.28 16.69 2.36
N LYS A 76 -4.20 17.55 2.84
CA LYS A 76 -4.62 17.63 4.25
C LYS A 76 -5.65 16.56 4.62
N ASN A 77 -5.41 15.32 4.22
CA ASN A 77 -6.27 14.18 4.55
C ASN A 77 -5.42 12.94 4.86
N TRP A 78 -6.02 11.97 5.53
CA TRP A 78 -5.33 10.76 5.97
C TRP A 78 -4.67 9.99 4.82
N ALA A 79 -5.39 9.80 3.71
CA ALA A 79 -4.91 9.02 2.56
C ALA A 79 -3.69 9.68 1.87
N SER A 80 -3.70 11.00 1.70
CA SER A 80 -2.56 11.72 1.14
C SER A 80 -1.36 11.68 2.07
N LYS A 81 -1.57 11.94 3.37
CA LYS A 81 -0.50 11.93 4.37
C LYS A 81 0.14 10.56 4.54
N SER A 82 -0.61 9.47 4.37
CA SER A 82 -0.04 8.12 4.48
C SER A 82 0.96 7.84 3.35
N VAL A 83 0.62 8.23 2.11
CA VAL A 83 1.51 8.12 0.95
C VAL A 83 2.72 9.05 1.08
N LEU A 84 2.53 10.28 1.56
CA LEU A 84 3.63 11.21 1.81
C LEU A 84 4.56 10.69 2.92
N GLY A 85 4.01 10.07 3.96
CA GLY A 85 4.76 9.37 4.99
C GLY A 85 5.56 8.19 4.46
N GLU A 86 5.00 7.39 3.55
CA GLU A 86 5.74 6.34 2.83
C GLU A 86 6.93 6.94 2.06
N ARG A 87 6.75 8.11 1.42
CA ARG A 87 7.84 8.82 0.73
C ARG A 87 8.92 9.32 1.68
N VAL A 88 8.55 9.84 2.85
CA VAL A 88 9.50 10.21 3.92
C VAL A 88 10.26 8.98 4.41
N TRP A 89 9.56 7.87 4.66
CA TRP A 89 10.17 6.61 5.08
C TRP A 89 11.17 6.07 4.05
N LEU A 90 10.88 6.20 2.76
CA LEU A 90 11.82 5.86 1.68
C LEU A 90 13.08 6.72 1.68
N ASN A 91 12.97 7.97 2.14
CA ASN A 91 14.08 8.91 2.23
C ASN A 91 14.90 8.79 3.53
N ARG A 92 14.59 7.82 4.40
CA ARG A 92 15.26 7.60 5.70
C ARG A 92 16.77 7.40 5.62
N ASP A 93 17.27 6.95 4.47
CA ASP A 93 18.70 6.78 4.20
C ASP A 93 19.43 8.13 4.06
N LYS A 94 18.70 9.24 3.80
CA LYS A 94 19.23 10.59 3.66
C LYS A 94 18.88 11.50 4.85
N ILE A 95 17.61 11.49 5.25
CA ILE A 95 17.11 12.25 6.39
C ILE A 95 16.67 11.24 7.45
N GLU A 96 17.39 11.21 8.57
CA GLU A 96 17.10 10.20 9.59
C GLU A 96 15.69 10.39 10.17
N VAL A 97 14.94 9.29 10.22
CA VAL A 97 13.62 9.25 10.86
C VAL A 97 13.77 9.03 12.38
N PRO A 98 12.89 9.62 13.21
CA PRO A 98 12.94 9.43 14.66
C PRO A 98 12.89 7.95 15.07
N LYS A 99 13.63 7.59 16.13
CA LYS A 99 13.81 6.19 16.55
C LYS A 99 12.49 5.48 16.89
N HIS A 100 11.52 6.18 17.46
CA HIS A 100 10.21 5.60 17.82
C HIS A 100 9.40 5.13 16.61
N HIS A 101 9.66 5.66 15.41
CA HIS A 101 9.01 5.23 14.18
C HIS A 101 9.65 3.99 13.55
N LYS A 102 10.81 3.52 14.03
CA LYS A 102 11.60 2.50 13.30
C LYS A 102 11.09 1.05 13.47
N THR A 103 10.46 0.74 14.60
CA THR A 103 10.16 -0.65 14.99
C THR A 103 8.76 -1.08 14.55
N LEU A 104 7.75 -0.27 14.87
CA LEU A 104 6.36 -0.64 14.68
C LEU A 104 5.98 -0.90 13.20
N PRO A 105 6.44 -0.11 12.20
CA PRO A 105 6.17 -0.40 10.80
C PRO A 105 6.68 -1.78 10.34
N LYS A 106 7.79 -2.27 10.91
CA LYS A 106 8.33 -3.61 10.59
C LYS A 106 7.41 -4.71 11.12
N ILE A 107 6.93 -4.55 12.36
CA ILE A 107 5.99 -5.50 13.00
C ILE A 107 4.68 -5.54 12.20
N LEU A 108 4.13 -4.37 11.85
CA LEU A 108 2.88 -4.28 11.10
C LEU A 108 2.98 -4.89 9.69
N ASN A 109 4.11 -4.69 9.02
CA ASN A 109 4.38 -5.38 7.75
C ASN A 109 4.51 -6.91 7.94
N GLY A 110 5.11 -7.35 9.05
CA GLY A 110 5.15 -8.77 9.43
C GLY A 110 3.75 -9.36 9.62
N ILE A 111 2.90 -8.68 10.40
CA ILE A 111 1.49 -9.07 10.62
C ILE A 111 0.74 -9.14 9.28
N SER A 112 0.90 -8.12 8.43
CA SER A 112 0.25 -8.08 7.12
C SER A 112 0.72 -9.24 6.22
N SER A 113 2.02 -9.58 6.27
CA SER A 113 2.59 -10.70 5.52
C SER A 113 2.07 -12.05 5.99
N VAL A 114 1.95 -12.26 7.31
CA VAL A 114 1.34 -13.45 7.89
C VAL A 114 -0.14 -13.57 7.47
N GLY A 115 -0.88 -12.46 7.51
CA GLY A 115 -2.26 -12.41 7.02
C GLY A 115 -2.38 -12.82 5.56
N MET A 116 -1.46 -12.34 4.71
CA MET A 116 -1.42 -12.72 3.29
C MET A 116 -1.19 -14.23 3.11
N ILE A 117 -0.22 -14.81 3.83
CA ILE A 117 0.07 -16.25 3.76
C ILE A 117 -1.15 -17.07 4.21
N LEU A 118 -1.79 -16.68 5.31
CA LEU A 118 -2.99 -17.35 5.81
C LEU A 118 -4.15 -17.27 4.80
N SER A 119 -4.32 -16.11 4.15
CA SER A 119 -5.33 -15.92 3.12
C SER A 119 -5.07 -16.81 1.90
N ILE A 120 -3.83 -16.85 1.40
CA ILE A 120 -3.42 -17.71 0.28
C ILE A 120 -3.71 -19.16 0.62
N TRP A 121 -3.31 -19.62 1.81
CA TRP A 121 -3.59 -20.98 2.26
C TRP A 121 -5.09 -21.27 2.28
N GLY A 122 -5.89 -20.37 2.88
CA GLY A 122 -7.36 -20.47 2.90
C GLY A 122 -7.98 -20.58 1.52
N ILE A 123 -7.50 -19.81 0.55
CA ILE A 123 -7.98 -19.84 -0.84
C ILE A 123 -7.56 -21.13 -1.56
N VAL A 124 -6.34 -21.62 -1.32
CA VAL A 124 -5.85 -22.88 -1.90
C VAL A 124 -6.70 -24.06 -1.42
N VAL A 125 -6.99 -24.14 -0.13
CA VAL A 125 -7.81 -25.22 0.46
C VAL A 125 -9.32 -24.95 0.41
N LEU A 126 -9.74 -23.79 -0.15
CA LEU A 126 -11.13 -23.33 -0.22
C LEU A 126 -11.84 -23.28 1.15
N SER A 127 -11.09 -22.90 2.19
CA SER A 127 -11.63 -22.68 3.53
C SER A 127 -11.92 -21.19 3.75
N ILE A 128 -13.18 -20.89 4.05
CA ILE A 128 -13.69 -19.52 4.17
C ILE A 128 -13.05 -18.80 5.36
N TRP A 129 -12.92 -19.48 6.50
CA TRP A 129 -12.44 -18.87 7.73
C TRP A 129 -10.98 -18.40 7.65
N PRO A 130 -10.00 -19.23 7.23
CA PRO A 130 -8.63 -18.77 7.05
C PRO A 130 -8.51 -17.71 5.95
N ALA A 131 -9.31 -17.80 4.87
CA ALA A 131 -9.31 -16.80 3.81
C ALA A 131 -9.73 -15.42 4.35
N ILE A 132 -10.86 -15.34 5.04
CA ILE A 132 -11.38 -14.09 5.63
C ILE A 132 -10.43 -13.56 6.72
N LEU A 133 -10.01 -14.42 7.65
CA LEU A 133 -9.09 -14.01 8.73
C LEU A 133 -7.77 -13.48 8.18
N GLY A 134 -7.21 -14.15 7.16
CA GLY A 134 -5.99 -13.70 6.50
C GLY A 134 -6.14 -12.33 5.82
N ILE A 135 -7.26 -12.10 5.12
CA ILE A 135 -7.57 -10.81 4.48
C ILE A 135 -7.72 -9.71 5.54
N CYS A 136 -8.49 -9.97 6.61
CA CYS A 136 -8.67 -9.03 7.70
C CYS A 136 -7.32 -8.67 8.34
N LEU A 137 -6.47 -9.66 8.62
CA LEU A 137 -5.16 -9.43 9.21
C LEU A 137 -4.23 -8.65 8.26
N ALA A 138 -4.26 -8.98 6.96
CA ALA A 138 -3.51 -8.25 5.94
C ALA A 138 -3.91 -6.78 5.87
N TYR A 139 -5.21 -6.49 5.86
CA TYR A 139 -5.73 -5.13 5.82
C TYR A 139 -5.50 -4.35 7.09
N LEU A 140 -5.73 -4.95 8.26
CA LEU A 140 -5.49 -4.28 9.54
C LEU A 140 -4.02 -3.93 9.68
N GLY A 141 -3.12 -4.87 9.37
CA GLY A 141 -1.68 -4.63 9.37
C GLY A 141 -1.28 -3.51 8.40
N LYS A 142 -1.77 -3.53 7.16
CA LYS A 142 -1.43 -2.51 6.16
C LYS A 142 -2.05 -1.14 6.48
N SER A 143 -3.28 -1.10 6.97
CA SER A 143 -3.97 0.17 7.28
C SER A 143 -3.37 0.82 8.51
N TRP A 144 -3.01 0.03 9.53
CA TRP A 144 -2.27 0.55 10.68
C TRP A 144 -0.85 0.98 10.29
N PHE A 145 -0.18 0.26 9.39
CA PHE A 145 1.10 0.71 8.84
C PHE A 145 0.95 2.09 8.19
N LEU A 146 -0.07 2.29 7.35
CA LEU A 146 -0.34 3.58 6.70
C LEU A 146 -0.65 4.68 7.72
N ASP A 147 -1.35 4.36 8.79
CA ASP A 147 -1.58 5.27 9.90
C ASP A 147 -0.26 5.68 10.60
N ARG A 148 0.67 4.75 10.78
CA ARG A 148 2.04 5.09 11.27
C ARG A 148 2.81 5.96 10.29
N MET A 149 2.58 5.82 8.99
CA MET A 149 3.18 6.72 7.98
C MET A 149 2.57 8.12 8.06
N VAL A 150 1.27 8.27 8.35
CA VAL A 150 0.67 9.57 8.63
C VAL A 150 1.34 10.21 9.84
N TRP A 151 1.52 9.47 10.93
CA TRP A 151 2.20 9.99 12.12
C TRP A 151 3.64 10.41 11.83
N LEU A 152 4.39 9.58 11.10
CA LEU A 152 5.74 9.93 10.65
C LEU A 152 5.77 11.23 9.83
N TYR A 153 4.81 11.40 8.91
CA TYR A 153 4.72 12.61 8.10
C TYR A 153 4.41 13.84 8.97
N GLU A 154 3.48 13.72 9.92
CA GLU A 154 3.15 14.81 10.85
C GLU A 154 4.35 15.26 11.68
N ASP A 155 5.17 14.31 12.15
CA ASP A 155 6.39 14.61 12.91
C ASP A 155 7.46 15.29 12.04
N MET A 156 7.51 15.00 10.73
CA MET A 156 8.59 15.45 9.83
C MET A 156 8.19 16.60 8.88
N LYS A 157 6.91 16.97 8.79
CA LYS A 157 6.41 17.99 7.84
C LYS A 157 7.04 19.37 7.99
N HIS A 158 7.65 19.66 9.14
CA HIS A 158 8.31 20.94 9.44
C HIS A 158 9.63 21.13 8.68
N LEU A 159 10.16 20.07 8.08
CA LEU A 159 11.35 20.14 7.25
C LEU A 159 11.02 20.79 5.89
N PRO A 160 11.84 21.74 5.38
CA PRO A 160 11.57 22.45 4.14
C PRO A 160 11.37 21.57 2.89
N GLU A 161 11.93 20.36 2.89
CA GLU A 161 11.76 19.39 1.80
C GLU A 161 10.33 18.81 1.77
N TYR A 162 9.72 18.62 2.93
CA TYR A 162 8.43 17.94 3.11
C TYR A 162 7.27 18.91 3.26
N GLU A 163 7.51 20.10 3.80
CA GLU A 163 6.51 21.16 3.94
C GLU A 163 5.84 21.49 2.59
N LYS A 164 6.62 21.51 1.51
CA LYS A 164 6.16 21.77 0.14
C LYS A 164 5.12 20.78 -0.38
N TRP A 165 4.99 19.61 0.25
CA TRP A 165 4.01 18.59 -0.13
C TRP A 165 2.67 18.81 0.56
N LEU A 166 2.59 19.65 1.59
CA LEU A 166 1.37 19.96 2.33
C LEU A 166 0.67 21.20 1.75
N TYR A 167 -0.52 21.00 1.18
CA TYR A 167 -1.42 22.05 0.68
C TYR A 167 -2.88 21.63 0.82
#